data_AF-A0A7J9X7X5-F1
#
_entry.id   AF-A0A7J9X7X5-F1
#
_cell.length_a   1.000
_cell.length_b   1.000
_cell.length_c   1.000
_cell.angle_alpha   90.00
_cell.angle_beta   90.00
_cell.angle_gamma   90.00
#
_symmetry.space_group_name_H-M   'P 1'
#
loop_
_entity.id
_entity.type
_entity.pdbx_description
1 polymer ?
#
loop_
_entity_poly.entity_id
_entity_poly.type
_entity_poly.pdbx_seq_one_letter_code
_entity_poly.pdbx_strand_id
1 'polypeptide(L)'
;MVDRLLLLQGLPLGAVPPIRDAVLACESAGLDALAELVTGLDAGTAARPGELVVTESGCSVTSVDCVAQHALLVLPALLDLVRTVGVVGEHELRVREVRSAAFLGGLSASLGAGDPTVEVTSESGECVVKVRPCGQLAPEDLVPYESAPTGIGVDEELWWRLYRKSNLVLSPDDPVSRRHAGATLIDEAGRVFGDTDEVVDKDLYQGRTAPGFDETRV
;
A
#
# COMPACT_ATOMS: atom_id res chain seq x y z
N MET A 1 -7.37 3.41 -1.28
CA MET A 1 -8.31 2.29 -1.05
C MET A 1 -7.62 1.15 -0.31
N VAL A 2 -6.57 0.56 -0.90
CA VAL A 2 -5.78 -0.54 -0.31
C VAL A 2 -5.27 -0.20 1.09
N ASP A 3 -4.66 0.98 1.30
CA ASP A 3 -4.16 1.41 2.62
C ASP A 3 -5.22 1.31 3.73
N ARG A 4 -6.45 1.76 3.43
CA ARG A 4 -7.57 1.71 4.38
C ARG A 4 -7.98 0.28 4.70
N LEU A 5 -7.98 -0.61 3.70
CA LEU A 5 -8.27 -2.02 3.90
C LEU A 5 -7.20 -2.71 4.75
N LEU A 6 -5.93 -2.38 4.55
CA LEU A 6 -4.82 -2.89 5.36
C LEU A 6 -4.94 -2.40 6.82
N LEU A 7 -5.27 -1.12 7.01
CA LEU A 7 -5.53 -0.57 8.34
C LEU A 7 -6.71 -1.26 9.05
N LEU A 8 -7.81 -1.55 8.33
CA LEU A 8 -8.94 -2.31 8.89
C LEU A 8 -8.55 -3.71 9.36
N GLN A 9 -7.56 -4.30 8.70
CA GLN A 9 -7.08 -5.63 9.03
C GLN A 9 -6.06 -5.61 10.18
N GLY A 10 -5.86 -4.45 10.81
CA GLY A 10 -5.04 -4.29 12.01
C GLY A 10 -3.55 -4.14 11.73
N LEU A 11 -3.16 -3.86 10.48
CA LEU A 11 -1.75 -3.66 10.17
C LEU A 11 -1.22 -2.37 10.83
N PRO A 12 0.01 -2.40 11.38
CA PRO A 12 0.64 -1.20 11.92
C PRO A 12 0.94 -0.20 10.79
N LEU A 13 0.82 1.09 11.09
CA LEU A 13 0.97 2.19 10.12
C LEU A 13 2.26 2.10 9.29
N GLY A 14 3.38 1.70 9.92
CA GLY A 14 4.67 1.56 9.25
C GLY A 14 4.74 0.41 8.24
N ALA A 15 3.89 -0.61 8.38
CA ALA A 15 3.86 -1.77 7.48
C ALA A 15 2.90 -1.58 6.30
N VAL A 16 1.99 -0.59 6.37
CA VAL A 16 0.97 -0.37 5.32
C VAL A 16 1.61 -0.03 3.97
N PRO A 17 2.54 0.95 3.85
CA PRO A 17 3.12 1.27 2.54
C PRO A 17 3.81 0.09 1.84
N PRO A 18 4.75 -0.65 2.48
CA PRO A 18 5.42 -1.75 1.78
C PRO A 18 4.47 -2.91 1.43
N ILE A 19 3.46 -3.18 2.27
CA ILE A 19 2.50 -4.26 1.99
C ILE A 19 1.50 -3.84 0.91
N ARG A 20 1.09 -2.56 0.86
CA ARG A 20 0.33 -2.03 -0.28
C ARG A 20 1.10 -2.28 -1.57
N ASP A 21 2.38 -1.92 -1.60
CA ASP A 21 3.19 -2.03 -2.81
C ASP A 21 3.34 -3.51 -3.22
N ALA A 22 3.51 -4.42 -2.26
CA ALA A 22 3.51 -5.87 -2.50
C ALA A 22 2.18 -6.38 -3.08
N VAL A 23 1.03 -5.93 -2.54
CA VAL A 23 -0.30 -6.25 -3.09
C VAL A 23 -0.40 -5.80 -4.54
N LEU A 24 0.01 -4.56 -4.84
CA LEU A 24 -0.08 -4.02 -6.19
C LEU A 24 0.85 -4.74 -7.16
N ALA A 25 2.05 -5.13 -6.72
CA ALA A 25 2.96 -5.95 -7.50
C ALA A 25 2.36 -7.33 -7.82
N CYS A 26 1.80 -8.01 -6.82
CA CYS A 26 1.11 -9.28 -7.03
C CYS A 26 -0.09 -9.14 -7.98
N GLU A 27 -0.91 -8.09 -7.82
CA GLU A 27 -2.04 -7.84 -8.70
C GLU A 27 -1.59 -7.59 -10.15
N SER A 28 -0.53 -6.79 -10.33
CA SER A 28 0.04 -6.53 -11.66
C SER A 28 0.60 -7.80 -12.33
N ALA A 29 0.99 -8.78 -11.53
CA ALA A 29 1.43 -10.10 -11.97
C ALA A 29 0.27 -11.09 -12.23
N GLY A 30 -0.98 -10.66 -12.06
CA GLY A 30 -2.17 -11.50 -12.26
C GLY A 30 -2.38 -12.53 -11.16
N LEU A 31 -1.98 -12.24 -9.93
CA LEU A 31 -2.12 -13.16 -8.78
C LEU A 31 -3.40 -12.92 -7.95
N ASP A 32 -4.30 -12.04 -8.39
CA ASP A 32 -5.58 -11.72 -7.72
C ASP A 32 -5.44 -11.24 -6.26
N ALA A 33 -4.36 -10.50 -5.94
CA ALA A 33 -4.07 -10.02 -4.59
C ALA A 33 -5.12 -9.03 -4.06
N LEU A 34 -5.77 -8.27 -4.95
CA LEU A 34 -6.88 -7.41 -4.56
C LEU A 34 -8.09 -8.22 -4.11
N ALA A 35 -8.39 -9.35 -4.76
CA ALA A 35 -9.46 -10.24 -4.32
C ALA A 35 -9.16 -10.82 -2.93
N GLU A 36 -7.90 -11.18 -2.67
CA GLU A 36 -7.44 -11.68 -1.37
C GLU A 36 -7.57 -10.63 -0.25
N LEU A 37 -7.35 -9.34 -0.55
CA LEU A 37 -7.61 -8.29 0.46
C LEU A 37 -9.09 -8.19 0.86
N VAL A 38 -10.01 -8.60 -0.01
CA VAL A 38 -11.45 -8.64 0.31
C VAL A 38 -11.76 -9.81 1.26
N THR A 39 -11.11 -10.96 1.11
CA THR A 39 -11.27 -12.10 2.04
C THR A 39 -10.63 -11.78 3.39
N GLY A 40 -9.48 -11.12 3.38
CA GLY A 40 -8.79 -10.57 4.55
C GLY A 40 -7.55 -11.37 4.92
N LEU A 41 -6.55 -10.65 5.44
CA LEU A 41 -5.32 -11.19 6.00
C LEU A 41 -5.59 -11.58 7.47
N ASP A 42 -5.14 -12.75 7.92
CA ASP A 42 -5.47 -13.19 9.28
C ASP A 42 -4.91 -12.28 10.37
N ALA A 43 -5.80 -11.93 11.31
CA ALA A 43 -5.56 -10.98 12.39
C ALA A 43 -4.36 -11.35 13.28
N GLY A 44 -4.07 -12.65 13.46
CA GLY A 44 -2.92 -13.11 14.26
C GLY A 44 -1.57 -12.74 13.64
N THR A 45 -1.51 -12.70 12.30
CA THR A 45 -0.27 -12.41 11.55
C THR A 45 -0.08 -10.92 11.29
N ALA A 46 -1.18 -10.14 11.27
CA ALA A 46 -1.14 -8.70 11.04
C ALA A 46 -0.42 -7.89 12.15
N ALA A 47 -0.25 -8.46 13.35
CA ALA A 47 0.41 -7.79 14.47
C ALA A 47 1.94 -7.69 14.33
N ARG A 48 2.57 -8.59 13.55
CA ARG A 48 4.02 -8.65 13.33
C ARG A 48 4.33 -9.00 11.87
N PRO A 49 3.92 -8.15 10.91
CA PRO A 49 4.13 -8.45 9.52
C PRO A 49 5.62 -8.45 9.18
N GLY A 50 6.05 -9.42 8.36
CA GLY A 50 7.42 -9.49 7.87
C GLY A 50 8.40 -10.17 8.83
N GLU A 51 7.91 -10.86 9.86
CA GLU A 51 8.78 -11.66 10.73
C GLU A 51 9.38 -12.83 9.93
N LEU A 52 10.70 -12.93 9.86
CA LEU A 52 11.42 -13.99 9.15
C LEU A 52 12.44 -14.63 10.09
N VAL A 53 12.55 -15.95 10.06
CA VAL A 53 13.68 -16.67 10.67
C VAL A 53 14.56 -17.20 9.56
N VAL A 54 15.77 -16.65 9.46
CA VAL A 54 16.74 -16.96 8.40
C VAL A 54 17.74 -17.99 8.93
N THR A 55 17.95 -19.06 8.16
CA THR A 55 18.98 -20.07 8.43
C THR A 55 20.09 -19.98 7.41
N GLU A 56 21.31 -19.85 7.92
CA GLU A 56 22.53 -19.72 7.13
C GLU A 56 23.35 -21.01 7.16
N SER A 57 24.03 -21.32 6.05
CA SER A 57 25.03 -22.38 5.96
C SER A 57 26.30 -21.77 5.36
N GLY A 58 27.32 -21.60 6.21
CA GLY A 58 28.52 -20.85 5.83
C GLY A 58 28.19 -19.38 5.56
N CYS A 59 28.55 -18.88 4.37
CA CYS A 59 28.26 -17.50 3.95
C CYS A 59 27.01 -17.37 3.06
N SER A 60 26.14 -18.38 3.05
CA SER A 60 24.94 -18.39 2.20
C SER A 60 23.68 -18.61 3.02
N VAL A 61 22.64 -17.84 2.73
CA VAL A 61 21.29 -18.09 3.24
C VAL A 61 20.73 -19.34 2.55
N THR A 62 20.20 -20.28 3.33
CA THR A 62 19.71 -21.57 2.81
C THR A 62 18.21 -21.77 2.98
N SER A 63 17.63 -21.25 4.06
CA SER A 63 16.18 -21.29 4.27
C SER A 63 15.66 -20.09 5.02
N VAL A 64 14.40 -19.76 4.74
CA VAL A 64 13.65 -18.66 5.34
C VAL A 64 12.32 -19.22 5.83
N ASP A 65 12.09 -19.16 7.13
CA ASP A 65 10.82 -19.52 7.75
C ASP A 65 9.98 -18.26 7.93
N CYS A 66 8.76 -18.27 7.36
CA CYS A 66 7.81 -17.15 7.39
C CYS A 66 6.86 -17.19 8.60
N VAL A 67 7.07 -18.13 9.54
CA VAL A 67 6.36 -18.20 10.82
C VAL A 67 4.84 -18.27 10.65
N ALA A 68 4.40 -19.08 9.69
CA ALA A 68 3.00 -19.25 9.28
C ALA A 68 2.30 -17.95 8.83
N GLN A 69 3.05 -16.93 8.40
CA GLN A 69 2.44 -15.69 7.90
C GLN A 69 1.90 -15.82 6.48
N HIS A 70 0.94 -14.95 6.17
CA HIS A 70 0.45 -14.79 4.80
C HIS A 70 1.56 -14.21 3.91
N ALA A 71 1.74 -14.75 2.70
CA ALA A 71 2.77 -14.32 1.75
C ALA A 71 2.81 -12.80 1.54
N LEU A 72 1.67 -12.14 1.37
CA LEU A 72 1.57 -10.67 1.25
C LEU A 72 2.18 -9.88 2.42
N LEU A 73 2.23 -10.46 3.63
CA LEU A 73 2.81 -9.81 4.81
C LEU A 73 4.33 -9.97 4.88
N VAL A 74 4.87 -11.05 4.33
CA VAL A 74 6.31 -11.36 4.35
C VAL A 74 7.05 -10.93 3.09
N LEU A 75 6.32 -10.66 2.00
CA LEU A 75 6.88 -10.22 0.73
C LEU A 75 7.86 -9.05 0.85
N PRO A 76 7.59 -7.97 1.61
CA PRO A 76 8.55 -6.87 1.74
C PRO A 76 9.88 -7.30 2.35
N ALA A 77 9.85 -8.09 3.43
CA ALA A 77 11.06 -8.58 4.08
C ALA A 77 11.83 -9.58 3.20
N LEU A 78 11.09 -10.41 2.45
CA LEU A 78 11.69 -11.32 1.45
C LEU A 78 12.32 -10.55 0.29
N LEU A 79 11.71 -9.45 -0.15
CA LEU A 79 12.25 -8.59 -1.21
C LEU A 79 13.58 -7.97 -0.80
N ASP A 80 13.67 -7.45 0.42
CA ASP A 80 14.91 -6.89 0.97
C ASP A 80 16.00 -7.97 1.10
N LEU A 81 15.62 -9.17 1.55
CA LEU A 81 16.53 -10.31 1.64
C LEU A 81 17.07 -10.71 0.26
N VAL A 82 16.18 -10.88 -0.73
CA VAL A 82 16.54 -11.23 -2.11
C VAL A 82 17.50 -10.20 -2.70
N ARG A 83 17.24 -8.90 -2.53
CA ARG A 83 18.14 -7.84 -2.96
C ARG A 83 19.51 -7.97 -2.32
N THR A 84 19.53 -8.23 -1.02
CA THR A 84 20.77 -8.36 -0.24
C THR A 84 21.62 -9.54 -0.72
N VAL A 85 21.02 -10.72 -0.86
CA VAL A 85 21.76 -11.93 -1.27
C VAL A 85 22.14 -11.88 -2.76
N GLY A 86 21.29 -11.31 -3.61
CA GLY A 86 21.55 -11.21 -5.05
C GLY A 86 22.71 -10.28 -5.41
N VAL A 87 23.10 -9.36 -4.52
CA VAL A 87 24.34 -8.56 -4.66
C VAL A 87 25.59 -9.42 -4.45
N VAL A 88 25.51 -10.43 -3.59
CA VAL A 88 26.65 -11.30 -3.26
C VAL A 88 26.87 -12.36 -4.33
N GLY A 89 25.79 -12.91 -4.89
CA GLY A 89 25.89 -13.95 -5.91
C GLY A 89 24.57 -14.65 -6.20
N GLU A 90 24.67 -15.84 -6.78
CA GLU A 90 23.52 -16.72 -7.01
C GLU A 90 23.16 -17.45 -5.72
N HIS A 91 21.87 -17.47 -5.40
CA HIS A 91 21.34 -18.13 -4.21
C HIS A 91 20.07 -18.91 -4.52
N GLU A 92 19.88 -20.02 -3.81
CA GLU A 92 18.63 -20.77 -3.78
C GLU A 92 18.10 -20.73 -2.34
N LEU A 93 16.96 -20.07 -2.15
CA LEU A 93 16.33 -19.89 -0.84
C LEU A 93 15.12 -20.81 -0.73
N ARG A 94 15.08 -21.64 0.31
CA ARG A 94 13.88 -22.43 0.65
C ARG A 94 12.98 -21.63 1.57
N VAL A 95 11.81 -21.22 1.08
CA VAL A 95 10.80 -20.48 1.84
C VAL A 95 9.78 -21.46 2.42
N ARG A 96 9.61 -21.43 3.74
CA ARG A 96 8.82 -22.37 4.53
C ARG A 96 7.77 -21.65 5.37
N GLU A 97 6.77 -22.42 5.83
CA GLU A 97 5.72 -21.94 6.74
C GLU A 97 5.09 -20.63 6.24
N VAL A 98 4.77 -20.57 4.95
CA VAL A 98 4.14 -19.43 4.31
C VAL A 98 2.75 -19.81 3.83
N ARG A 99 1.76 -18.99 4.16
CA ARG A 99 0.38 -19.19 3.74
C ARG A 99 0.12 -18.42 2.45
N SER A 100 -0.77 -18.97 1.62
CA SER A 100 -1.07 -18.44 0.28
C SER A 100 0.21 -18.22 -0.54
N ALA A 101 1.07 -19.24 -0.58
CA ALA A 101 2.42 -19.20 -1.16
C ALA A 101 2.45 -18.78 -2.64
N ALA A 102 1.34 -18.89 -3.37
CA ALA A 102 1.21 -18.39 -4.74
C ALA A 102 1.58 -16.89 -4.87
N PHE A 103 1.31 -16.08 -3.84
CA PHE A 103 1.66 -14.66 -3.85
C PHE A 103 3.17 -14.40 -3.79
N LEU A 104 4.01 -15.40 -3.46
CA LEU A 104 5.46 -15.25 -3.58
C LEU A 104 5.91 -14.97 -5.01
N GLY A 105 5.10 -15.32 -6.02
CA GLY A 105 5.31 -14.87 -7.40
C GLY A 105 5.37 -13.35 -7.55
N GLY A 106 4.85 -12.58 -6.59
CA GLY A 106 4.98 -11.12 -6.57
C GLY A 106 6.40 -10.61 -6.35
N LEU A 107 7.35 -11.46 -5.92
CA LEU A 107 8.77 -11.08 -5.79
C LEU A 107 9.33 -10.59 -7.11
N SER A 108 9.14 -11.35 -8.20
CA SER A 108 9.65 -10.97 -9.53
C SER A 108 9.01 -9.68 -10.04
N ALA A 109 7.73 -9.45 -9.75
CA ALA A 109 7.02 -8.23 -10.14
C ALA A 109 7.41 -7.00 -9.31
N SER A 110 8.00 -7.19 -8.13
CA SER A 110 8.46 -6.11 -7.24
C SER A 110 9.89 -5.66 -7.53
N LEU A 111 10.64 -6.42 -8.33
CA LEU A 111 12.04 -6.17 -8.68
C LEU A 111 12.09 -5.37 -9.99
N GLY A 112 12.89 -4.30 -9.98
CA GLY A 112 13.04 -3.40 -11.11
C GLY A 112 14.28 -3.67 -11.95
N ALA A 113 14.53 -2.78 -12.90
CA ALA A 113 15.78 -2.75 -13.65
C ALA A 113 16.95 -2.54 -12.66
N GLY A 114 17.96 -3.43 -12.69
CA GLY A 114 19.12 -3.39 -11.80
C GLY A 114 18.98 -4.18 -10.50
N ASP A 115 17.78 -4.66 -10.19
CA ASP A 115 17.58 -5.62 -9.12
C ASP A 115 17.95 -7.04 -9.59
N PRO A 116 18.29 -7.96 -8.66
CA PRO A 116 18.49 -9.37 -8.97
C PRO A 116 17.26 -9.98 -9.67
N THR A 117 17.47 -10.96 -10.53
CA THR A 117 16.37 -11.72 -11.12
C THR A 117 15.93 -12.83 -10.18
N VAL A 118 14.62 -13.04 -10.07
CA VAL A 118 14.04 -14.08 -9.21
C VAL A 118 13.15 -15.00 -10.01
N GLU A 119 13.31 -16.29 -9.76
CA GLU A 119 12.43 -17.35 -10.21
C GLU A 119 11.86 -18.06 -8.98
N VAL A 120 10.53 -18.11 -8.88
CA VAL A 120 9.83 -18.76 -7.78
C VAL A 120 9.21 -20.05 -8.29
N THR A 121 9.61 -21.18 -7.72
CA THR A 121 9.03 -22.50 -8.00
C THR A 121 8.45 -23.11 -6.73
N SER A 122 7.44 -23.97 -6.88
CA SER A 122 6.89 -24.75 -5.78
C SER A 122 7.32 -26.20 -5.97
N GLU A 123 8.05 -26.76 -5.00
CA GLU A 123 8.58 -28.11 -5.02
C GLU A 123 8.17 -28.86 -3.75
N SER A 124 7.41 -29.95 -3.89
CA SER A 124 7.06 -30.85 -2.76
C SER A 124 6.44 -30.18 -1.53
N GLY A 125 5.72 -29.06 -1.72
CA GLY A 125 5.09 -28.30 -0.62
C GLY A 125 5.99 -27.22 0.01
N GLU A 126 7.23 -27.08 -0.44
CA GLU A 126 8.10 -25.94 -0.14
C GLU A 126 8.16 -24.99 -1.36
N CYS A 127 8.35 -23.69 -1.12
CA CYS A 127 8.66 -22.74 -2.18
C CYS A 127 10.17 -22.54 -2.29
N VAL A 128 10.69 -22.61 -3.50
CA VAL A 128 12.09 -22.36 -3.82
C VAL A 128 12.18 -21.04 -4.57
N VAL A 129 13.01 -20.12 -4.06
CA VAL A 129 13.27 -18.82 -4.66
C VAL A 129 14.72 -18.83 -5.15
N LYS A 130 14.89 -18.89 -6.47
CA LYS A 130 16.21 -18.80 -7.11
C LYS A 130 16.50 -17.34 -7.42
N VAL A 131 17.58 -16.83 -6.84
CA VAL A 131 18.04 -15.46 -7.00
C VAL A 131 19.30 -15.48 -7.86
N ARG A 132 19.32 -14.71 -8.95
CA ARG A 132 20.52 -14.51 -9.77
C ARG A 132 20.90 -13.02 -9.81
N PRO A 133 22.20 -12.69 -9.69
CA PRO A 133 22.65 -11.31 -9.75
C PRO A 133 22.18 -10.60 -11.02
N CYS A 134 21.88 -9.31 -10.89
CA CYS A 134 21.69 -8.48 -12.07
C CYS A 134 23.05 -8.17 -12.71
N GLY A 135 23.09 -8.14 -14.04
CA GLY A 135 24.22 -7.57 -14.76
C GLY A 135 24.29 -6.06 -14.56
N GLN A 136 25.33 -5.44 -15.11
CA GLN A 136 25.43 -3.99 -15.12
C GLN A 136 24.32 -3.42 -16.01
N LEU A 137 23.49 -2.53 -15.44
CA LEU A 137 22.42 -1.84 -16.16
C LEU A 137 22.96 -1.07 -17.36
N ALA A 138 22.40 -1.32 -18.53
CA ALA A 138 22.62 -0.50 -19.71
C ALA A 138 21.55 0.60 -19.81
N PRO A 139 21.83 1.76 -20.43
CA PRO A 139 20.85 2.84 -20.60
C PRO A 139 19.56 2.39 -21.30
N GLU A 140 19.64 1.41 -22.20
CA GLU A 140 18.52 0.80 -22.89
C GLU A 140 17.61 -0.07 -22.00
N ASP A 141 18.08 -0.48 -20.82
CA ASP A 141 17.29 -1.21 -19.83
C ASP A 141 16.38 -0.28 -19.01
N LEU A 142 16.56 1.05 -19.15
CA LEU A 142 15.71 2.03 -18.50
C LEU A 142 14.42 2.20 -19.30
N VAL A 143 13.30 1.82 -18.69
CA VAL A 143 11.97 2.00 -19.28
C VAL A 143 11.65 3.50 -19.33
N PRO A 144 11.38 4.08 -20.52
CA PRO A 144 10.92 5.46 -20.63
C PRO A 144 9.63 5.66 -19.85
N TYR A 145 9.47 6.80 -19.17
CA TYR A 145 8.29 7.11 -18.36
C TYR A 145 6.96 6.96 -19.15
N GLU A 146 6.97 7.26 -20.45
CA GLU A 146 5.81 7.12 -21.34
C GLU A 146 5.41 5.66 -21.62
N SER A 147 6.32 4.72 -21.34
CA SER A 147 6.10 3.27 -21.40
C SER A 147 5.71 2.68 -20.04
N ALA A 148 5.57 3.52 -19.00
CA ALA A 148 5.11 3.05 -17.70
C ALA A 148 3.67 2.50 -17.82
N PRO A 149 3.33 1.42 -17.10
CA PRO A 149 1.98 0.87 -17.10
C PRO A 149 0.95 1.96 -16.77
N THR A 150 -0.13 2.02 -17.55
CA THR A 150 -1.20 3.04 -17.41
C THR A 150 -2.13 2.79 -16.23
N GLY A 151 -1.85 1.75 -15.44
CA GLY A 151 -2.62 1.33 -14.28
C GLY A 151 -2.75 -0.18 -14.21
N ILE A 152 -3.51 -0.65 -13.22
CA ILE A 152 -3.90 -2.04 -13.06
C ILE A 152 -5.38 -2.14 -13.41
N GLY A 153 -5.72 -2.98 -14.38
CA GLY A 153 -7.12 -3.29 -14.70
C GLY A 153 -7.72 -4.11 -13.57
N VAL A 154 -8.85 -3.66 -13.02
CA VAL A 154 -9.57 -4.36 -11.95
C VAL A 154 -10.98 -4.63 -12.43
N ASP A 155 -11.47 -5.85 -12.21
CA ASP A 155 -12.87 -6.20 -12.47
C ASP A 155 -13.83 -5.24 -11.75
N GLU A 156 -14.92 -4.86 -12.42
CA GLU A 156 -15.86 -3.87 -11.92
C GLU A 156 -16.50 -4.30 -10.59
N GLU A 157 -16.91 -5.57 -10.48
CA GLU A 157 -17.53 -6.08 -9.27
C GLU A 157 -16.53 -6.11 -8.11
N LEU A 158 -15.30 -6.57 -8.37
CA LEU A 158 -14.21 -6.54 -7.40
C LEU A 158 -13.91 -5.11 -6.93
N TRP A 159 -13.84 -4.15 -7.86
CA TRP A 159 -13.62 -2.74 -7.55
C TRP A 159 -14.68 -2.20 -6.58
N TRP A 160 -15.97 -2.43 -6.86
CA TRP A 160 -17.05 -1.97 -5.98
C TRP A 160 -17.03 -2.65 -4.61
N ARG A 161 -16.63 -3.93 -4.53
CA ARG A 161 -16.44 -4.63 -3.26
C ARG A 161 -15.33 -3.99 -2.42
N LEU A 162 -14.18 -3.74 -3.03
CA LEU A 162 -13.04 -3.07 -2.37
C LEU A 162 -13.43 -1.66 -1.90
N TYR A 163 -14.07 -0.89 -2.77
CA TYR A 163 -14.50 0.47 -2.48
C TYR A 163 -15.43 0.51 -1.26
N ARG A 164 -16.52 -0.28 -1.29
CA ARG A 164 -17.47 -0.36 -0.18
C ARG A 164 -16.80 -0.79 1.13
N LYS A 165 -15.96 -1.83 1.09
CA LYS A 165 -15.23 -2.30 2.29
C LYS A 165 -14.28 -1.23 2.82
N SER A 166 -13.61 -0.49 1.95
CA SER A 166 -12.69 0.60 2.35
C SER A 166 -13.38 1.84 2.90
N ASN A 167 -14.67 2.04 2.58
CA ASN A 167 -15.46 3.14 3.10
C ASN A 167 -16.05 2.85 4.49
N LEU A 168 -16.08 1.59 4.92
CA LEU A 168 -16.40 1.25 6.32
C LEU A 168 -15.37 1.83 7.32
N VAL A 169 -14.22 2.31 6.83
CA VAL A 169 -13.12 2.91 7.60
C VAL A 169 -13.31 4.39 7.85
N LEU A 170 -14.14 5.05 7.04
CA LEU A 170 -14.41 6.46 7.25
C LEU A 170 -15.19 6.58 8.56
N SER A 171 -14.78 7.52 9.41
CA SER A 171 -15.57 7.93 10.57
C SER A 171 -17.02 8.12 10.11
N PRO A 172 -18.02 7.74 10.95
CA PRO A 172 -19.42 8.02 10.65
C PRO A 172 -19.54 9.46 10.17
N ASP A 173 -20.29 9.67 9.08
CA ASP A 173 -20.50 11.00 8.52
C ASP A 173 -21.26 11.85 9.54
N ASP A 174 -20.52 12.51 10.42
CA ASP A 174 -21.06 13.38 11.44
C ASP A 174 -21.09 14.84 10.93
N PRO A 175 -21.96 15.70 11.48
CA PRO A 175 -22.07 17.09 11.06
C PRO A 175 -20.76 17.89 11.16
N VAL A 176 -19.83 17.47 12.02
CA VAL A 176 -18.52 18.11 12.20
C VAL A 176 -17.58 17.73 11.05
N SER A 177 -17.52 16.45 10.68
CA SER A 177 -16.81 15.93 9.52
C SER A 177 -17.27 16.61 8.23
N ARG A 178 -18.59 16.80 8.03
CA ARG A 178 -19.15 17.49 6.86
C ARG A 178 -18.75 18.97 6.77
N ARG A 179 -18.65 19.66 7.90
CA ARG A 179 -18.19 21.06 7.96
C ARG A 179 -16.68 21.21 7.67
N HIS A 180 -15.91 20.12 7.77
CA HIS A 180 -14.46 20.12 7.52
C HIS A 180 -14.06 19.55 6.16
N ALA A 181 -14.89 18.69 5.54
CA ALA A 181 -14.57 17.98 4.30
C ALA A 181 -15.07 18.67 3.01
N GLY A 182 -15.86 19.74 3.11
CA GLY A 182 -16.34 20.53 1.97
C GLY A 182 -16.34 22.02 2.25
N ALA A 183 -16.25 22.83 1.19
CA ALA A 183 -16.38 24.28 1.28
C ALA A 183 -17.82 24.71 1.64
N THR A 184 -18.78 23.80 1.53
CA THR A 184 -20.19 24.05 1.84
C THR A 184 -20.45 23.97 3.35
N LEU A 185 -20.87 25.09 3.93
CA LEU A 185 -21.30 25.17 5.32
C LEU A 185 -22.73 24.61 5.45
N ILE A 186 -22.89 23.55 6.23
CA ILE A 186 -24.16 22.84 6.43
C ILE A 186 -24.56 22.88 7.93
N ASP A 187 -25.81 23.25 8.20
CA ASP A 187 -26.34 23.36 9.56
C ASP A 187 -26.74 21.99 10.14
N GLU A 188 -27.12 21.96 11.42
CA GLU A 188 -27.52 20.72 12.11
C GLU A 188 -28.80 20.09 11.53
N ALA A 189 -29.58 20.85 10.75
CA ALA A 189 -30.79 20.39 10.05
C ALA A 189 -30.49 19.95 8.60
N GLY A 190 -29.23 19.93 8.18
CA GLY A 190 -28.81 19.53 6.83
C GLY A 190 -29.04 20.61 5.77
N ARG A 191 -29.29 21.87 6.15
CA ARG A 191 -29.45 22.98 5.21
C ARG A 191 -28.11 23.63 4.91
N VAL A 192 -27.89 23.91 3.62
CA VAL A 192 -26.71 24.62 3.11
C VAL A 192 -26.88 26.12 3.37
N PHE A 193 -25.90 26.76 4.03
CA PHE A 193 -25.96 28.18 4.38
C PHE A 193 -24.78 29.02 3.87
N GLY A 194 -23.83 28.43 3.13
CA GLY A 194 -22.76 29.17 2.48
C GLY A 194 -21.70 28.27 1.85
N ASP A 195 -20.84 28.87 1.04
CA ASP A 195 -19.65 28.26 0.45
C ASP A 195 -18.42 29.07 0.92
N THR A 196 -17.38 28.43 1.45
CA THR A 196 -16.16 29.09 1.92
C THR A 196 -15.21 29.47 0.79
N ASP A 197 -15.49 29.07 -0.46
CA ASP A 197 -14.68 29.41 -1.63
C ASP A 197 -14.98 30.79 -2.23
N GLU A 198 -15.91 31.58 -1.64
CA GLU A 198 -15.89 33.03 -1.84
C GLU A 198 -14.69 33.63 -1.08
N VAL A 199 -13.51 33.51 -1.70
CA VAL A 199 -12.37 34.37 -1.43
C VAL A 199 -12.81 35.78 -1.76
N VAL A 200 -13.35 36.49 -0.77
CA VAL A 200 -13.46 37.94 -0.83
C VAL A 200 -12.03 38.45 -0.93
N ASP A 201 -11.68 38.88 -2.14
CA ASP A 201 -10.42 39.49 -2.50
C ASP A 201 -10.03 40.52 -1.44
N LYS A 202 -8.93 40.23 -0.73
CA LYS A 202 -8.59 40.85 0.55
C LYS A 202 -7.86 42.19 0.38
N ASP A 203 -8.15 42.92 -0.70
CA ASP A 203 -7.45 44.15 -1.10
C ASP A 203 -8.35 45.39 -1.27
N LEU A 204 -9.64 45.34 -0.90
CA LEU A 204 -10.58 46.46 -1.08
C LEU A 204 -11.03 47.18 0.21
N TYR A 205 -10.24 47.12 1.27
CA TYR A 205 -10.45 47.95 2.48
C TYR A 205 -9.15 48.62 2.96
N GLN A 206 -8.52 49.40 2.09
CA GLN A 206 -7.75 50.56 2.53
C GLN A 206 -8.57 51.82 2.30
N GLY A 207 -9.09 52.39 3.39
CA GLY A 207 -9.55 53.77 3.44
C GLY A 207 -11.05 53.98 3.27
N ARG A 208 -11.81 53.80 4.36
CA ARG A 208 -12.89 54.73 4.75
C ARG A 208 -13.29 54.45 6.20
N THR A 209 -13.14 55.48 7.03
CA THR A 209 -13.48 55.54 8.45
C THR A 209 -14.95 55.24 8.69
N ALA A 210 -15.23 54.38 9.67
CA ALA A 210 -16.58 54.10 10.18
C ALA A 210 -17.15 55.32 10.92
N PRO A 211 -18.43 55.70 10.74
CA PRO A 211 -19.10 56.65 11.60
C PRO A 211 -19.77 55.96 12.80
N GLY A 212 -19.29 56.29 14.00
CA GLY A 212 -20.05 56.54 15.24
C GLY A 212 -21.02 55.47 15.74
N PHE A 213 -20.59 54.70 16.75
CA PHE A 213 -21.48 54.12 17.76
C PHE A 213 -21.73 55.18 18.84
N ASP A 214 -22.98 55.57 19.06
CA ASP A 214 -23.40 56.47 20.15
C ASP A 214 -23.93 55.63 21.32
N GLU A 215 -23.12 55.53 22.37
CA GLU A 215 -23.51 54.97 23.67
C GLU A 215 -24.14 56.07 24.52
N THR A 216 -25.43 56.31 24.37
CA THR A 216 -26.28 56.78 25.49
C THR A 216 -27.76 56.70 25.12
N ARG A 217 -28.49 55.76 25.74
CA ARG A 217 -29.78 56.04 26.38
C ARG A 217 -30.31 54.85 27.19
N VAL A 218 -30.60 55.19 28.44
CA VAL A 218 -31.46 54.51 29.42
C VAL A 218 -32.88 54.38 28.86
#